data_AF-B2T9R0-F1
#
_entry.id   AF-B2T9R0-F1
#
_cell.length_a   1.000
_cell.length_b   1.000
_cell.length_c   1.000
_cell.angle_alpha   90.00
_cell.angle_beta   90.00
_cell.angle_gamma   90.00
#
_symmetry.space_group_name_H-M   'P 1'
#
loop_
_entity.id
_entity.type
_entity.pdbx_description
1 polymer ?
#
loop_
_entity_poly.entity_id
_entity_poly.type
_entity_poly.pdbx_seq_one_letter_code
_entity_poly.pdbx_strand_id
1 'polypeptide(L)'
;MKSSARKGRARVAGASGQALVPALIFLLVGCIGLYVAFNSFQMTSAKIKLQNTADAAAYSAALMQARDYNFSAYTNRAMVANQVTAAQVVSLKSWIDELDNTYSLSELDDTINSIADHPALWSTPKQIGKADTAPVRATLDALLPVVAKNIGVLNRALSDAQTNFHLAMFTAVPDTANAIAQLNQSDTRVTDGYFTSTRNAAQLAAWKSYTAIVKPAGTLEQDDFADVATDRNTLDGFVVRRHSSRSVAPNFQQLSDTANRVCRTSSSFTVSVMHDGGTQLRNDKSGWQAIDASTAALWVSCLGSFGGTAGMGGGANGNITNYMTHPPFAAWQDWQGYGGYFNFGYTDSPTPGWQVPEAMAQQFSVGPGPSLDPVNGGLLPYQEVNYTQPLTQAPRITIEVTRNSNTLVKTVNLQGGGRMQLDDGTAANAMRALSSASAYFVRPDETSSGSALLGGLLNADQWARADHKTEYPSLFSPYWQARLAPVSDSERAAAQASQISAPTQVQK
;
A
#
# COMPACT_ATOMS: atom_id res chain seq x y z
N MET A 1 78.87 14.86 -87.81
CA MET A 1 78.65 14.17 -86.52
C MET A 1 77.56 14.88 -85.73
N LYS A 2 76.50 14.13 -85.37
CA LYS A 2 75.56 14.24 -84.23
C LYS A 2 74.89 15.58 -83.82
N SER A 3 73.56 15.57 -83.97
CA SER A 3 72.43 16.29 -83.35
C SER A 3 72.62 17.32 -82.22
N SER A 4 71.77 18.37 -82.24
CA SER A 4 71.25 19.03 -81.03
C SER A 4 69.77 19.45 -81.21
N ALA A 5 69.01 19.33 -80.13
CA ALA A 5 67.57 19.29 -80.00
C ALA A 5 66.82 20.61 -80.25
N ARG A 6 65.63 20.54 -80.86
CA ARG A 6 64.65 21.63 -80.86
C ARG A 6 63.92 21.70 -79.51
N LYS A 7 64.19 22.77 -78.74
CA LYS A 7 63.34 23.23 -77.62
C LYS A 7 62.28 24.19 -78.16
N GLY A 8 61.06 23.71 -78.37
CA GLY A 8 59.87 24.54 -78.60
C GLY A 8 59.21 24.89 -77.27
N ARG A 9 59.26 26.16 -76.87
CA ARG A 9 58.62 26.70 -75.66
C ARG A 9 57.10 26.53 -75.73
N ALA A 10 56.52 25.87 -74.72
CA ALA A 10 55.09 25.95 -74.46
C ALA A 10 54.72 27.39 -74.09
N ARG A 11 53.83 28.03 -74.85
CA ARG A 11 53.18 29.27 -74.44
C ARG A 11 52.21 28.94 -73.31
N VAL A 12 52.51 29.36 -72.09
CA VAL A 12 51.52 29.47 -71.02
C VAL A 12 50.57 30.58 -71.44
N ALA A 13 49.35 30.22 -71.84
CA ALA A 13 48.28 31.18 -72.03
C ALA A 13 48.04 31.89 -70.68
N GLY A 14 48.21 33.21 -70.65
CA GLY A 14 47.83 34.00 -69.49
C GLY A 14 46.33 33.84 -69.27
N ALA A 15 45.95 33.11 -68.22
CA ALA A 15 44.57 33.07 -67.77
C ALA A 15 44.18 34.49 -67.32
N SER A 16 43.32 35.14 -68.09
CA SER A 16 42.70 36.40 -67.71
C SER A 16 41.91 36.19 -66.41
N GLY A 17 41.93 37.18 -65.51
CA GLY A 17 41.27 37.15 -64.20
C GLY A 17 39.74 37.00 -64.20
N GLN A 18 39.14 36.50 -65.26
CA GLN A 18 37.70 36.27 -65.40
C GLN A 18 37.19 35.03 -64.65
N ALA A 19 38.02 34.01 -64.41
CA ALA A 19 37.63 32.86 -63.58
C ALA A 19 37.59 33.18 -62.08
N LEU A 20 38.27 34.25 -61.65
CA LEU A 20 38.32 34.69 -60.27
C LEU A 20 36.96 35.24 -59.80
N VAL A 21 36.23 35.96 -60.67
CA VAL A 21 34.95 36.58 -60.31
C VAL A 21 33.86 35.53 -60.01
N PRO A 22 33.60 34.52 -60.86
CA PRO A 22 32.68 33.42 -60.54
C PRO A 22 33.14 32.59 -59.34
N ALA A 23 34.45 32.35 -59.18
CA ALA A 23 34.98 31.61 -58.04
C ALA A 23 34.74 32.33 -56.71
N LEU A 24 34.93 33.65 -56.67
CA LEU A 24 34.64 34.47 -55.49
C LEU A 24 33.14 34.52 -55.19
N ILE A 25 32.29 34.63 -56.21
CA ILE A 25 30.83 34.58 -56.04
C ILE A 25 30.39 33.22 -55.49
N PHE A 26 30.93 32.12 -56.03
CA PHE A 26 30.64 30.77 -55.55
C PHE A 26 31.08 30.57 -54.10
N LEU A 27 32.28 31.06 -53.75
CA LEU A 27 32.81 30.99 -52.39
C LEU A 27 31.96 31.83 -51.42
N LEU A 28 31.54 33.03 -51.82
CA LEU A 28 30.64 33.88 -51.05
C LEU A 28 29.29 33.18 -50.79
N VAL A 29 28.68 32.61 -51.83
CA VAL A 29 27.41 31.86 -51.71
C VAL A 29 27.59 30.62 -50.84
N GLY A 30 28.72 29.90 -50.98
CA GLY A 30 29.06 28.76 -50.13
C GLY A 30 29.23 29.14 -48.66
N CYS A 31 29.91 30.26 -48.37
CA CYS A 31 30.05 30.79 -47.01
C CYS A 31 28.69 31.20 -46.42
N ILE A 32 27.83 31.84 -47.21
CA ILE A 32 26.46 32.20 -46.80
C ILE A 32 25.64 30.94 -46.51
N GLY A 33 25.72 29.92 -47.38
CA GLY A 33 25.03 28.64 -47.18
C GLY A 33 25.48 27.91 -45.91
N LEU A 34 26.80 27.83 -45.67
CA LEU A 34 27.37 27.27 -44.44
C LEU A 34 26.93 28.04 -43.19
N TYR A 35 26.87 29.36 -43.27
CA TYR A 35 26.41 30.22 -42.17
C TYR A 35 24.94 29.94 -41.80
N VAL A 36 24.05 29.86 -42.80
CA VAL A 36 22.63 29.52 -42.58
C VAL A 36 22.49 28.10 -42.01
N ALA A 37 23.23 27.13 -42.57
CA ALA A 37 23.23 25.75 -42.10
C ALA A 37 23.72 25.63 -40.65
N PHE A 38 24.77 26.36 -40.28
CA PHE A 38 25.31 26.39 -38.92
C PHE A 38 24.29 26.94 -37.91
N ASN A 39 23.61 28.05 -38.24
CA ASN A 39 22.57 28.60 -37.38
C ASN A 39 21.37 27.65 -37.22
N SER A 40 20.95 26.99 -38.31
CA SER A 40 19.90 25.96 -38.26
C SER A 40 20.31 24.76 -37.40
N PHE A 41 21.57 24.33 -37.49
CA PHE A 41 22.12 23.27 -36.66
C PHE A 41 22.12 23.64 -35.17
N GLN A 42 22.52 24.88 -34.83
CA GLN A 42 22.50 25.35 -33.44
C GLN A 42 21.09 25.38 -32.85
N MET A 43 20.11 25.84 -33.62
CA MET A 43 18.70 25.84 -33.21
C MET A 43 18.17 24.42 -32.99
N THR A 44 18.47 23.52 -33.93
CA THR A 44 18.07 22.10 -33.84
C THR A 44 18.73 21.42 -32.64
N SER A 45 20.02 21.66 -32.41
CA SER A 45 20.77 21.13 -31.26
C SER A 45 20.19 21.64 -29.93
N ALA A 46 19.88 22.94 -29.84
CA ALA A 46 19.25 23.52 -28.66
C ALA A 46 17.88 22.90 -28.39
N LYS A 47 17.08 22.66 -29.44
CA LYS A 47 15.77 22.02 -29.33
C LYS A 47 15.86 20.57 -28.85
N ILE A 48 16.80 19.77 -29.38
CA ILE A 48 17.01 18.38 -28.95
C ILE A 48 17.39 18.35 -27.47
N LYS A 49 18.32 19.20 -27.04
CA LYS A 49 18.73 19.28 -25.63
C LYS A 49 17.56 19.68 -24.73
N LEU A 50 16.77 20.68 -25.15
CA LEU A 50 15.58 21.12 -24.41
C LEU A 50 14.55 20.00 -24.30
N GLN A 51 14.35 19.20 -25.36
CA GLN A 51 13.48 18.03 -25.31
C GLN A 51 13.98 16.98 -24.31
N ASN A 52 15.27 16.62 -24.35
CA ASN A 52 15.86 15.70 -23.36
C ASN A 52 15.71 16.22 -21.93
N THR A 53 15.77 17.54 -21.75
CA THR A 53 15.57 18.19 -20.45
C THR A 53 14.12 18.09 -19.99
N ALA A 54 13.16 18.30 -20.90
CA ALA A 54 11.74 18.09 -20.62
C ALA A 54 11.43 16.62 -20.30
N ASP A 55 12.01 15.69 -21.03
CA ASP A 55 11.87 14.24 -20.79
C ASP A 55 12.45 13.85 -19.42
N ALA A 56 13.63 14.34 -19.06
CA ALA A 56 14.22 14.11 -17.74
C ALA A 56 13.36 14.69 -16.61
N ALA A 57 12.83 15.90 -16.77
CA ALA A 57 11.93 16.53 -15.80
C ALA A 57 10.62 15.76 -15.65
N ALA A 58 9.98 15.38 -16.76
CA ALA A 58 8.73 14.60 -16.77
C ALA A 58 8.94 13.22 -16.15
N TYR A 59 9.98 12.50 -16.55
CA TYR A 59 10.33 11.21 -15.96
C TYR A 59 10.56 11.31 -14.45
N SER A 60 11.24 12.35 -13.98
CA SER A 60 11.49 12.57 -12.55
C SER A 60 10.19 12.85 -11.78
N ALA A 61 9.24 13.57 -12.37
CA ALA A 61 7.91 13.76 -11.78
C ALA A 61 7.12 12.45 -11.68
N ALA A 62 7.14 11.63 -12.73
CA ALA A 62 6.53 10.30 -12.69
C ALA A 62 7.23 9.36 -11.69
N LEU A 63 8.53 9.51 -11.48
CA LEU A 63 9.27 8.78 -10.46
C LEU A 63 8.82 9.16 -9.05
N MET A 64 8.58 10.45 -8.80
CA MET A 64 8.00 10.90 -7.53
C MET A 64 6.57 10.36 -7.34
N GLN A 65 5.76 10.36 -8.40
CA GLN A 65 4.43 9.73 -8.38
C GLN A 65 4.49 8.21 -8.10
N ALA A 66 5.45 7.48 -8.68
CA ALA A 66 5.63 6.06 -8.38
C ALA A 66 6.12 5.81 -6.94
N ARG A 67 6.98 6.68 -6.42
CA ARG A 67 7.47 6.62 -5.02
C ARG A 67 6.34 6.84 -4.02
N ASP A 68 5.41 7.74 -4.32
CA ASP A 68 4.18 7.95 -3.56
C ASP A 68 3.39 6.66 -3.39
N TYR A 69 3.00 6.05 -4.50
CA TYR A 69 2.20 4.84 -4.49
C TYR A 69 2.93 3.65 -3.85
N ASN A 70 4.24 3.52 -4.09
CA ASN A 70 5.05 2.50 -3.42
C ASN A 70 5.17 2.75 -1.91
N PHE A 71 5.30 4.01 -1.48
CA PHE A 71 5.32 4.35 -0.06
C PHE A 71 4.03 3.94 0.62
N SER A 72 2.88 4.27 0.02
CA SER A 72 1.56 3.85 0.50
C SER A 72 1.43 2.32 0.54
N ALA A 73 1.96 1.61 -0.47
CA ALA A 73 2.02 0.16 -0.47
C ALA A 73 2.84 -0.44 0.67
N TYR A 74 4.01 0.11 0.95
CA TYR A 74 4.81 -0.35 2.10
C TYR A 74 4.14 -0.05 3.43
N THR A 75 3.54 1.14 3.59
CA THR A 75 2.85 1.50 4.83
C THR A 75 1.61 0.65 5.04
N ASN A 76 0.81 0.38 4.01
CA ASN A 76 -0.38 -0.47 4.12
C ASN A 76 -0.01 -1.89 4.58
N ARG A 77 1.05 -2.49 4.01
CA ARG A 77 1.55 -3.80 4.45
C ARG A 77 2.07 -3.79 5.89
N ALA A 78 2.79 -2.74 6.28
CA ALA A 78 3.26 -2.58 7.66
C ALA A 78 2.08 -2.43 8.64
N MET A 79 1.05 -1.69 8.24
CA MET A 79 -0.17 -1.54 9.02
C MET A 79 -0.94 -2.86 9.15
N VAL A 80 -1.03 -3.66 8.08
CA VAL A 80 -1.60 -5.01 8.14
C VAL A 80 -0.83 -5.88 9.15
N ALA A 81 0.50 -5.91 9.09
CA ALA A 81 1.31 -6.67 10.03
C ALA A 81 1.06 -6.25 11.49
N ASN A 82 0.96 -4.94 11.75
CA ASN A 82 0.59 -4.40 13.06
C ASN A 82 -0.80 -4.87 13.52
N GLN A 83 -1.78 -4.97 12.61
CA GLN A 83 -3.11 -5.48 12.92
C GLN A 83 -3.12 -6.98 13.23
N VAL A 84 -2.28 -7.77 12.56
CA VAL A 84 -2.07 -9.19 12.90
C VAL A 84 -1.51 -9.31 14.31
N THR A 85 -0.51 -8.49 14.67
CA THR A 85 0.02 -8.48 16.04
C THR A 85 -1.04 -8.02 17.06
N ALA A 86 -1.88 -7.04 16.72
CA ALA A 86 -2.99 -6.64 17.58
C ALA A 86 -3.98 -7.80 17.80
N ALA A 87 -4.31 -8.57 16.76
CA ALA A 87 -5.15 -9.76 16.88
C ALA A 87 -4.50 -10.82 17.79
N GLN A 88 -3.19 -11.08 17.67
CA GLN A 88 -2.46 -12.00 18.55
C GLN A 88 -2.47 -11.54 20.02
N VAL A 89 -2.27 -10.25 20.26
CA VAL A 89 -2.28 -9.65 21.61
C VAL A 89 -3.66 -9.80 22.27
N VAL A 90 -4.73 -9.55 21.51
CA VAL A 90 -6.11 -9.75 21.95
C VAL A 90 -6.42 -11.22 22.22
N SER A 91 -5.91 -12.12 21.37
CA SER A 91 -6.01 -13.57 21.53
C SER A 91 -5.36 -14.04 22.83
N LEU A 92 -4.14 -13.58 23.12
CA LEU A 92 -3.42 -13.92 24.34
C LEU A 92 -4.13 -13.43 25.60
N LYS A 93 -4.72 -12.23 25.55
CA LYS A 93 -5.48 -11.67 26.68
C LYS A 93 -6.71 -12.52 27.00
N SER A 94 -7.49 -12.86 25.97
CA SER A 94 -8.67 -13.70 26.10
C SER A 94 -8.31 -15.08 26.65
N TRP A 95 -7.28 -15.72 26.09
CA TRP A 95 -6.81 -17.03 26.49
C TRP A 95 -6.31 -17.08 27.95
N ILE A 96 -5.51 -16.11 28.40
CA ILE A 96 -5.00 -16.12 29.78
C ILE A 96 -6.09 -15.82 30.81
N ASP A 97 -7.05 -14.95 30.48
CA ASP A 97 -8.20 -14.69 31.36
C ASP A 97 -9.09 -15.91 31.49
N GLU A 98 -9.34 -16.61 30.38
CA GLU A 98 -10.10 -17.85 30.37
C GLU A 98 -9.39 -18.93 31.19
N LEU A 99 -8.08 -19.10 31.01
CA LEU A 99 -7.29 -20.08 31.75
C LEU A 99 -7.32 -19.83 33.26
N ASP A 100 -7.18 -18.57 33.66
CA ASP A 100 -7.28 -18.16 35.06
C ASP A 100 -8.68 -18.38 35.64
N ASN A 101 -9.72 -18.09 34.86
CA ASN A 101 -11.10 -18.32 35.25
C ASN A 101 -11.40 -19.82 35.41
N THR A 102 -10.92 -20.62 34.46
CA THR A 102 -11.00 -22.08 34.48
C THR A 102 -10.42 -22.66 35.76
N TYR A 103 -9.25 -22.20 36.22
CA TYR A 103 -8.66 -22.64 37.50
C TYR A 103 -9.23 -21.96 38.76
N SER A 104 -10.13 -21.00 38.61
CA SER A 104 -10.81 -20.34 39.75
C SER A 104 -12.01 -21.15 40.23
N LEU A 105 -12.49 -20.86 41.44
CA LEU A 105 -13.71 -21.50 41.95
C LEU A 105 -14.93 -21.07 41.14
N SER A 106 -15.78 -22.02 40.77
CA SER A 106 -17.01 -21.84 40.00
C SER A 106 -18.12 -22.79 40.50
N GLU A 107 -19.34 -22.60 40.01
CA GLU A 107 -20.50 -23.46 40.36
C GLU A 107 -20.28 -24.94 39.98
N LEU A 108 -19.40 -25.19 39.02
CA LEU A 108 -18.96 -26.54 38.66
C LEU A 108 -18.24 -27.25 39.82
N ASP A 109 -17.47 -26.50 40.63
CA ASP A 109 -16.79 -27.06 41.79
C ASP A 109 -17.79 -27.53 42.86
N ASP A 110 -18.85 -26.75 43.10
CA ASP A 110 -19.90 -27.13 44.04
C ASP A 110 -20.62 -28.42 43.60
N THR A 111 -20.90 -28.52 42.30
CA THR A 111 -21.47 -29.72 41.70
C THR A 111 -20.55 -30.93 41.89
N ILE A 112 -19.26 -30.79 41.59
CA ILE A 112 -18.28 -31.87 41.73
C ILE A 112 -18.08 -32.27 43.19
N ASN A 113 -18.02 -31.30 44.11
CA ASN A 113 -17.92 -31.55 45.55
C ASN A 113 -19.11 -32.34 46.12
N SER A 114 -20.30 -32.13 45.54
CA SER A 114 -21.52 -32.82 45.96
C SER A 114 -21.65 -34.25 45.40
N ILE A 115 -21.05 -34.53 44.23
CA ILE A 115 -21.24 -35.79 43.49
C ILE A 115 -20.03 -36.74 43.61
N ALA A 116 -18.82 -36.23 43.35
CA ALA A 116 -17.60 -37.05 43.31
C ALA A 116 -17.29 -37.64 44.66
N ASP A 117 -16.81 -38.88 44.73
CA ASP A 117 -16.34 -39.50 45.97
C ASP A 117 -14.99 -38.91 46.44
N HIS A 118 -14.14 -38.49 45.49
CA HIS A 118 -12.82 -37.91 45.71
C HIS A 118 -12.67 -36.52 45.02
N PRO A 119 -13.40 -35.48 45.47
CA PRO A 119 -13.37 -34.16 44.84
C PRO A 119 -11.98 -33.51 44.84
N ALA A 120 -11.06 -33.96 45.71
CA ALA A 120 -9.67 -33.52 45.71
C ALA A 120 -8.93 -33.82 44.39
N LEU A 121 -9.35 -34.83 43.62
CA LEU A 121 -8.82 -35.13 42.29
C LEU A 121 -9.14 -34.02 41.28
N TRP A 122 -10.17 -33.22 41.53
CA TRP A 122 -10.53 -32.06 40.74
C TRP A 122 -9.93 -30.76 41.30
N SER A 123 -10.07 -30.53 42.61
CA SER A 123 -9.66 -29.26 43.23
C SER A 123 -8.14 -29.08 43.31
N THR A 124 -7.37 -30.15 43.51
CA THR A 124 -5.90 -30.05 43.65
C THR A 124 -5.23 -29.62 42.34
N PRO A 125 -5.53 -30.23 41.17
CA PRO A 125 -5.09 -29.73 39.87
C PRO A 125 -5.44 -28.25 39.63
N LYS A 126 -6.64 -27.79 40.02
CA LYS A 126 -7.05 -26.38 39.87
C LYS A 126 -6.22 -25.44 40.72
N GLN A 127 -5.96 -25.79 41.98
CA GLN A 127 -5.13 -24.96 42.87
C GLN A 127 -3.70 -24.80 42.35
N ILE A 128 -3.11 -25.88 41.82
CA ILE A 128 -1.79 -25.84 41.18
C ILE A 128 -1.82 -24.96 39.93
N GLY A 129 -2.76 -25.22 39.02
CA GLY A 129 -2.91 -24.44 37.79
C GLY A 129 -3.14 -22.94 38.05
N LYS A 130 -3.91 -22.59 39.09
CA LYS A 130 -4.11 -21.21 39.52
C LYS A 130 -2.81 -20.55 39.99
N ALA A 131 -2.04 -21.26 40.80
CA ALA A 131 -0.75 -20.77 41.30
C ALA A 131 0.27 -20.58 40.17
N ASP A 132 0.31 -21.52 39.22
CA ASP A 132 1.22 -21.48 38.07
C ASP A 132 0.84 -20.40 37.05
N THR A 133 -0.46 -20.16 36.86
CA THR A 133 -0.97 -19.16 35.89
C THR A 133 -0.86 -17.73 36.40
N ALA A 134 -1.01 -17.51 37.72
CA ALA A 134 -1.01 -16.19 38.33
C ALA A 134 0.17 -15.27 37.94
N PRO A 135 1.46 -15.70 37.98
CA PRO A 135 2.57 -14.83 37.59
C PRO A 135 2.58 -14.51 36.10
N VAL A 136 2.17 -15.46 35.25
CA VAL A 136 2.08 -15.25 33.79
C VAL A 136 0.97 -14.25 33.49
N ARG A 137 -0.21 -14.42 34.09
CA ARG A 137 -1.33 -13.49 33.95
C ARG A 137 -0.97 -12.08 34.40
N ALA A 138 -0.40 -11.92 35.59
CA ALA A 138 0.02 -10.61 36.09
C ALA A 138 1.01 -9.91 35.13
N THR A 139 1.91 -10.69 34.52
CA THR A 139 2.86 -10.19 33.51
C THR A 139 2.13 -9.75 32.24
N LEU A 140 1.21 -10.57 31.73
CA LEU A 140 0.43 -10.24 30.53
C LEU A 140 -0.51 -9.04 30.75
N ASP A 141 -1.16 -8.94 31.91
CA ASP A 141 -2.01 -7.80 32.25
C ASP A 141 -1.23 -6.48 32.29
N ALA A 142 0.03 -6.52 32.70
CA ALA A 142 0.91 -5.34 32.69
C ALA A 142 1.42 -5.01 31.27
N LEU A 143 1.73 -6.02 30.45
CA LEU A 143 2.39 -5.85 29.15
C LEU A 143 1.41 -5.61 27.99
N LEU A 144 0.34 -6.40 27.88
CA LEU A 144 -0.52 -6.42 26.69
C LEU A 144 -1.18 -5.06 26.38
N PRO A 145 -1.69 -4.28 27.36
CA PRO A 145 -2.22 -2.94 27.08
C PRO A 145 -1.15 -1.99 26.51
N VAL A 146 0.09 -2.06 27.03
CA VAL A 146 1.21 -1.24 26.56
C VAL A 146 1.58 -1.62 25.13
N VAL A 147 1.68 -2.93 24.85
CA VAL A 147 1.98 -3.45 23.52
C VAL A 147 0.89 -3.05 22.53
N ALA A 148 -0.38 -3.29 22.84
CA ALA A 148 -1.51 -2.93 21.99
C ALA A 148 -1.54 -1.42 21.66
N LYS A 149 -1.36 -0.58 22.68
CA LYS A 149 -1.32 0.88 22.50
C LYS A 149 -0.13 1.34 21.66
N ASN A 150 1.06 0.78 21.88
CA ASN A 150 2.24 1.14 21.09
C ASN A 150 2.07 0.74 19.62
N ILE A 151 1.54 -0.46 19.36
CA ILE A 151 1.22 -0.92 18.00
C ILE A 151 0.17 0.01 17.37
N GLY A 152 -0.89 0.36 18.12
CA GLY A 152 -1.92 1.29 17.67
C GLY A 152 -1.36 2.67 17.30
N VAL A 153 -0.48 3.23 18.13
CA VAL A 153 0.22 4.50 17.86
C VAL A 153 1.11 4.40 16.63
N LEU A 154 1.88 3.32 16.48
CA LEU A 154 2.69 3.09 15.27
C LEU A 154 1.82 2.99 14.03
N ASN A 155 0.69 2.27 14.12
CA ASN A 155 -0.27 2.13 13.03
C ASN A 155 -0.87 3.49 12.62
N ARG A 156 -1.20 4.34 13.61
CA ARG A 156 -1.69 5.71 13.40
C ARG A 156 -0.63 6.59 12.76
N ALA A 157 0.62 6.51 13.23
CA ALA A 157 1.73 7.25 12.64
C ALA A 157 1.96 6.86 11.17
N LEU A 158 1.86 5.57 10.81
CA LEU A 158 1.94 5.12 9.42
C LEU A 158 0.77 5.65 8.58
N SER A 159 -0.45 5.60 9.12
CA SER A 159 -1.67 6.15 8.51
C SER A 159 -1.59 7.67 8.25
N ASP A 160 -1.02 8.42 9.19
CA ASP A 160 -0.79 9.86 9.01
C ASP A 160 0.38 10.13 8.06
N ALA A 161 1.44 9.32 8.11
CA ALA A 161 2.59 9.46 7.24
C ALA A 161 2.22 9.30 5.76
N GLN A 162 1.41 8.29 5.40
CA GLN A 162 0.94 8.13 4.01
C GLN A 162 0.11 9.33 3.53
N THR A 163 -0.79 9.84 4.39
CA THR A 163 -1.63 11.00 4.07
C THR A 163 -0.76 12.24 3.81
N ASN A 164 0.20 12.49 4.71
CA ASN A 164 1.08 13.65 4.61
C ASN A 164 2.08 13.51 3.44
N PHE A 165 2.61 12.31 3.20
CA PHE A 165 3.53 12.06 2.09
C PHE A 165 2.86 12.32 0.74
N HIS A 166 1.67 11.76 0.53
CA HIS A 166 0.89 11.97 -0.68
C HIS A 166 0.53 13.44 -0.91
N LEU A 167 0.09 14.15 0.13
CA LEU A 167 -0.18 15.58 0.03
C LEU A 167 1.08 16.39 -0.33
N ALA A 168 2.23 16.04 0.28
CA ALA A 168 3.49 16.70 0.00
C ALA A 168 3.95 16.49 -1.45
N MET A 169 3.66 15.35 -2.08
CA MET A 169 4.04 15.06 -3.47
C MET A 169 3.50 16.11 -4.47
N PHE A 170 2.29 16.61 -4.28
CA PHE A 170 1.71 17.64 -5.16
C PHE A 170 2.47 18.97 -5.13
N THR A 171 3.19 19.24 -4.03
CA THR A 171 4.05 20.43 -3.90
C THR A 171 5.49 20.16 -4.30
N ALA A 172 6.01 18.96 -4.00
CA ALA A 172 7.38 18.58 -4.27
C ALA A 172 7.66 18.30 -5.76
N VAL A 173 6.67 17.80 -6.51
CA VAL A 173 6.83 17.47 -7.94
C VAL A 173 7.18 18.69 -8.80
N PRO A 174 6.46 19.83 -8.71
CA PRO A 174 6.83 21.04 -9.44
C PRO A 174 8.27 21.51 -9.20
N ASP A 175 8.68 21.56 -7.93
CA ASP A 175 10.02 22.01 -7.53
C ASP A 175 11.10 21.05 -8.02
N THR A 176 10.86 19.74 -7.89
CA THR A 176 11.77 18.70 -8.37
C THR A 176 11.93 18.78 -9.88
N ALA A 177 10.83 18.92 -10.62
CA ALA A 177 10.87 19.04 -12.07
C ALA A 177 11.66 20.27 -12.53
N ASN A 178 11.49 21.40 -11.85
CA ASN A 178 12.24 22.61 -12.14
C ASN A 178 13.73 22.47 -11.82
N ALA A 179 14.07 21.88 -10.68
CA ALA A 179 15.46 21.61 -10.30
C ALA A 179 16.14 20.68 -11.31
N ILE A 180 15.46 19.61 -11.75
CA ILE A 180 15.99 18.69 -12.77
C ILE A 180 16.17 19.39 -14.12
N ALA A 181 15.25 20.28 -14.50
CA ALA A 181 15.43 21.08 -15.71
C ALA A 181 16.73 21.92 -15.64
N GLN A 182 16.90 22.67 -14.54
CA GLN A 182 18.08 23.51 -14.31
C GLN A 182 19.40 22.72 -14.19
N LEU A 183 19.38 21.53 -13.60
CA LEU A 183 20.54 20.66 -13.49
C LEU A 183 20.97 20.10 -14.85
N ASN A 184 20.02 19.77 -15.73
CA ASN A 184 20.33 19.36 -17.10
C ASN A 184 20.83 20.53 -17.94
N GLN A 185 20.18 21.70 -17.82
CA GLN A 185 20.56 22.93 -18.48
C GLN A 185 20.20 24.14 -17.62
N SER A 186 21.21 24.88 -17.16
CA SER A 186 21.06 26.00 -16.21
C SER A 186 20.20 27.17 -16.70
N ASP A 187 20.03 27.29 -18.03
CA ASP A 187 19.22 28.31 -18.69
C ASP A 187 17.78 27.85 -19.00
N THR A 188 17.39 26.69 -18.47
CA THR A 188 16.05 26.14 -18.61
C THR A 188 15.29 26.16 -17.29
N ARG A 189 13.97 26.23 -17.37
CA ARG A 189 13.06 26.15 -16.22
C ARG A 189 11.73 25.54 -16.62
N VAL A 190 11.05 24.92 -15.68
CA VAL A 190 9.64 24.58 -15.89
C VAL A 190 8.86 25.88 -16.06
N THR A 191 7.90 25.89 -16.98
CA THR A 191 7.07 27.07 -17.23
C THR A 191 6.32 27.47 -15.97
N ASP A 192 6.43 28.74 -15.57
CA ASP A 192 5.81 29.22 -14.33
C ASP A 192 4.29 28.98 -14.34
N GLY A 193 3.77 28.48 -13.22
CA GLY A 193 2.34 28.16 -13.06
C GLY A 193 1.85 27.02 -13.94
N TYR A 194 2.73 26.28 -14.64
CA TYR A 194 2.32 25.20 -15.55
C TYR A 194 1.40 24.19 -14.86
N PHE A 195 1.82 23.66 -13.70
CA PHE A 195 1.05 22.67 -12.93
C PHE A 195 -0.29 23.18 -12.38
N THR A 196 -0.42 24.49 -12.16
CA THR A 196 -1.61 25.12 -11.57
C THR A 196 -2.46 25.87 -12.59
N SER A 197 -2.04 25.92 -13.85
CA SER A 197 -2.76 26.60 -14.93
C SER A 197 -4.06 25.87 -15.27
N THR A 198 -5.04 26.61 -15.80
CA THR A 198 -6.29 26.05 -16.33
C THR A 198 -6.05 24.96 -17.37
N ARG A 199 -4.92 25.06 -18.11
CA ARG A 199 -4.46 24.06 -19.09
C ARG A 199 -4.22 22.68 -18.49
N ASN A 200 -3.66 22.59 -17.28
CA ASN A 200 -3.35 21.30 -16.64
C ASN A 200 -4.28 20.95 -15.46
N ALA A 201 -5.31 21.77 -15.22
CA ALA A 201 -6.27 21.55 -14.15
C ALA A 201 -6.92 20.16 -14.20
N ALA A 202 -7.24 19.65 -15.39
CA ALA A 202 -7.80 18.31 -15.57
C ALA A 202 -6.80 17.19 -15.22
N GLN A 203 -5.52 17.33 -15.56
CA GLN A 203 -4.48 16.35 -15.19
C GLN A 203 -4.24 16.36 -13.68
N LEU A 204 -4.16 17.55 -13.07
CA LEU A 204 -3.99 17.68 -11.63
C LEU A 204 -5.20 17.11 -10.88
N ALA A 205 -6.42 17.35 -11.37
CA ALA A 205 -7.63 16.75 -10.82
C ALA A 205 -7.60 15.22 -10.93
N ALA A 206 -7.26 14.69 -12.11
CA ALA A 206 -7.14 13.24 -12.31
C ALA A 206 -6.10 12.61 -11.38
N TRP A 207 -4.93 13.25 -11.21
CA TRP A 207 -3.91 12.77 -10.29
C TRP A 207 -4.39 12.80 -8.83
N LYS A 208 -4.98 13.93 -8.39
CA LYS A 208 -5.53 14.05 -7.03
C LYS A 208 -6.66 13.08 -6.72
N SER A 209 -7.45 12.70 -7.72
CA SER A 209 -8.54 11.74 -7.57
C SER A 209 -8.14 10.31 -7.88
N TYR A 210 -6.87 10.05 -8.21
CA TYR A 210 -6.43 8.70 -8.57
C TYR A 210 -6.45 7.75 -7.38
N THR A 211 -6.05 8.27 -6.23
CA THR A 211 -6.06 7.56 -4.96
C THR A 211 -6.99 8.27 -4.00
N ALA A 212 -7.58 7.52 -3.07
CA ALA A 212 -8.43 8.04 -2.02
C ALA A 212 -7.98 7.52 -0.65
N ILE A 213 -8.30 8.28 0.39
CA ILE A 213 -8.17 7.79 1.76
C ILE A 213 -9.46 7.05 2.11
N VAL A 214 -9.35 5.74 2.26
CA VAL A 214 -10.40 4.84 2.73
C VAL A 214 -10.43 4.87 4.25
N LYS A 215 -11.63 4.87 4.84
CA LYS A 215 -11.85 4.87 6.29
C LYS A 215 -12.64 3.61 6.68
N PRO A 216 -11.95 2.51 7.01
CA PRO A 216 -12.60 1.21 7.22
C PRO A 216 -13.49 1.16 8.46
N ALA A 217 -13.03 1.68 9.60
CA ALA A 217 -13.75 1.58 10.86
C ALA A 217 -15.12 2.29 10.82
N GLY A 218 -16.15 1.58 11.28
CA GLY A 218 -17.56 2.00 11.26
C GLY A 218 -18.32 1.64 9.98
N THR A 219 -17.69 0.95 9.03
CA THR A 219 -18.33 0.57 7.75
C THR A 219 -18.61 -0.92 7.69
N LEU A 220 -19.71 -1.32 7.03
CA LEU A 220 -20.07 -2.73 6.81
C LEU A 220 -19.75 -3.24 5.40
N GLU A 221 -19.27 -2.36 4.51
CA GLU A 221 -18.96 -2.69 3.12
C GLU A 221 -17.70 -3.55 3.00
N GLN A 222 -17.39 -4.07 1.81
CA GLN A 222 -16.10 -4.73 1.61
C GLN A 222 -14.96 -3.70 1.70
N ASP A 223 -13.81 -4.11 2.21
CA ASP A 223 -12.64 -3.26 2.40
C ASP A 223 -11.36 -4.05 2.18
N ASP A 224 -10.47 -3.56 1.30
CA ASP A 224 -9.26 -4.29 0.89
C ASP A 224 -8.28 -4.48 2.06
N PHE A 225 -8.18 -3.51 2.97
CA PHE A 225 -7.36 -3.67 4.17
C PHE A 225 -7.90 -4.82 5.01
N ALA A 226 -9.20 -4.80 5.30
CA ALA A 226 -9.85 -5.84 6.08
C ALA A 226 -9.73 -7.22 5.42
N ASP A 227 -9.86 -7.29 4.08
CA ASP A 227 -9.69 -8.53 3.31
C ASP A 227 -8.27 -9.09 3.49
N VAL A 228 -7.23 -8.26 3.34
CA VAL A 228 -5.84 -8.70 3.52
C VAL A 228 -5.55 -9.07 4.97
N ALA A 229 -6.02 -8.27 5.93
CA ALA A 229 -5.77 -8.49 7.36
C ALA A 229 -6.48 -9.73 7.92
N THR A 230 -7.58 -10.15 7.30
CA THR A 230 -8.34 -11.35 7.70
C THR A 230 -8.09 -12.56 6.79
N ASP A 231 -7.26 -12.43 5.75
CA ASP A 231 -6.91 -13.57 4.90
C ASP A 231 -6.31 -14.72 5.72
N ARG A 232 -6.68 -15.96 5.35
CA ARG A 232 -6.28 -17.17 6.07
C ARG A 232 -4.77 -17.41 6.06
N ASN A 233 -4.04 -16.85 5.09
CA ASN A 233 -2.59 -16.94 5.02
C ASN A 233 -1.89 -15.77 5.74
N THR A 234 -2.64 -14.73 6.11
CA THR A 234 -2.14 -13.59 6.89
C THR A 234 -2.17 -13.89 8.38
N LEU A 235 -3.24 -14.55 8.85
CA LEU A 235 -3.42 -14.91 10.25
C LEU A 235 -2.82 -16.29 10.57
N ASP A 236 -2.26 -16.44 11.77
CA ASP A 236 -1.81 -17.74 12.26
C ASP A 236 -2.98 -18.58 12.82
N GLY A 237 -2.71 -19.87 13.04
CA GLY A 237 -3.71 -20.79 13.58
C GLY A 237 -4.18 -20.42 14.99
N PHE A 238 -3.32 -19.80 15.82
CA PHE A 238 -3.65 -19.42 17.19
C PHE A 238 -4.65 -18.26 17.24
N VAL A 239 -4.55 -17.28 16.34
CA VAL A 239 -5.55 -16.20 16.20
C VAL A 239 -6.88 -16.78 15.73
N VAL A 240 -6.84 -17.65 14.71
CA VAL A 240 -8.05 -18.16 14.05
C VAL A 240 -8.85 -19.11 14.95
N ARG A 241 -8.18 -20.08 15.60
CA ARG A 241 -8.85 -21.10 16.42
C ARG A 241 -7.92 -21.67 17.49
N ARG A 242 -8.41 -21.68 18.73
CA ARG A 242 -7.78 -22.27 19.91
C ARG A 242 -8.67 -23.38 20.44
N HIS A 243 -8.72 -24.52 19.73
CA HIS A 243 -9.47 -25.70 20.19
C HIS A 243 -8.53 -26.68 20.89
N SER A 244 -8.92 -27.16 22.07
CA SER A 244 -8.23 -28.23 22.78
C SER A 244 -9.20 -29.12 23.56
N SER A 245 -9.07 -30.44 23.40
CA SER A 245 -9.84 -31.43 24.18
C SER A 245 -9.26 -31.68 25.58
N ARG A 246 -8.21 -30.96 25.96
CA ARG A 246 -7.51 -31.04 27.26
C ARG A 246 -7.13 -29.61 27.64
N SER A 247 -7.67 -29.07 28.73
CA SER A 247 -7.50 -27.67 29.15
C SER A 247 -6.07 -27.34 29.60
N VAL A 248 -5.14 -27.40 28.65
CA VAL A 248 -3.68 -27.22 28.76
C VAL A 248 -2.93 -28.35 29.48
N ALA A 249 -1.65 -28.49 29.11
CA ALA A 249 -0.83 -29.61 29.53
C ALA A 249 -0.38 -29.52 31.00
N PRO A 250 -0.23 -30.68 31.68
CA PRO A 250 -0.60 -32.00 31.22
C PRO A 250 -1.85 -32.47 31.97
N ASN A 251 -3.05 -32.12 31.47
CA ASN A 251 -4.35 -32.65 31.90
C ASN A 251 -4.95 -32.09 33.20
N PHE A 252 -4.71 -30.82 33.52
CA PHE A 252 -5.49 -30.18 34.57
C PHE A 252 -6.94 -30.03 34.06
N GLN A 253 -7.92 -30.54 34.81
CA GLN A 253 -9.38 -30.50 34.51
C GLN A 253 -9.99 -31.65 33.69
N GLN A 254 -9.58 -32.87 33.99
CA GLN A 254 -10.35 -34.07 33.65
C GLN A 254 -10.58 -34.86 34.93
N LEU A 255 -11.79 -35.36 35.16
CA LEU A 255 -12.11 -36.19 36.33
C LEU A 255 -12.64 -37.55 35.86
N SER A 256 -12.11 -38.61 36.45
CA SER A 256 -12.69 -39.96 36.38
C SER A 256 -12.70 -40.51 37.79
N ASP A 257 -13.89 -40.65 38.37
CA ASP A 257 -14.12 -41.01 39.75
C ASP A 257 -15.42 -41.84 39.90
N THR A 258 -15.83 -42.11 41.13
CA THR A 258 -17.11 -42.71 41.47
C THR A 258 -18.05 -41.68 42.12
N ALA A 259 -19.36 -41.95 42.10
CA ALA A 259 -20.38 -41.10 42.72
C ALA A 259 -21.21 -41.88 43.76
N ASN A 260 -20.57 -42.79 44.50
CA ASN A 260 -21.28 -43.75 45.34
C ASN A 260 -22.04 -43.08 46.48
N ARG A 261 -21.58 -41.89 46.92
CA ARG A 261 -22.29 -41.03 47.88
C ARG A 261 -23.71 -40.68 47.44
N VAL A 262 -23.94 -40.50 46.14
CA VAL A 262 -25.23 -40.06 45.58
C VAL A 262 -25.95 -41.21 44.86
N CYS A 263 -25.22 -42.04 44.13
CA CYS A 263 -25.76 -43.06 43.22
C CYS A 263 -25.78 -44.49 43.76
N ARG A 264 -25.40 -44.72 45.03
CA ARG A 264 -25.17 -46.06 45.62
C ARG A 264 -23.97 -46.79 44.97
N THR A 265 -23.67 -48.01 45.42
CA THR A 265 -22.46 -48.78 45.04
C THR A 265 -22.40 -49.11 43.55
N SER A 266 -21.18 -49.02 42.98
CA SER A 266 -20.83 -49.30 41.58
C SER A 266 -21.26 -48.21 40.58
N SER A 267 -21.21 -46.95 41.00
CA SER A 267 -21.45 -45.79 40.13
C SER A 267 -20.16 -45.21 39.55
N SER A 268 -20.27 -44.54 38.40
CA SER A 268 -19.16 -43.85 37.74
C SER A 268 -19.51 -42.39 37.50
N PHE A 269 -18.49 -41.54 37.62
CA PHE A 269 -18.57 -40.10 37.40
C PHE A 269 -17.38 -39.64 36.57
N THR A 270 -17.65 -38.99 35.45
CA THR A 270 -16.62 -38.39 34.61
C THR A 270 -16.91 -36.92 34.36
N VAL A 271 -15.85 -36.11 34.29
CA VAL A 271 -15.90 -34.72 33.85
C VAL A 271 -14.87 -34.55 32.76
N SER A 272 -15.32 -34.12 31.59
CA SER A 272 -14.47 -33.76 30.46
C SER A 272 -14.61 -32.29 30.13
N VAL A 273 -13.51 -31.56 30.20
CA VAL A 273 -13.47 -30.14 29.81
C VAL A 273 -12.85 -30.02 28.42
N MET A 274 -13.55 -29.30 27.55
CA MET A 274 -13.10 -28.92 26.21
C MET A 274 -12.96 -27.40 26.15
N HIS A 275 -11.89 -26.94 25.55
CA HIS A 275 -11.60 -25.52 25.34
C HIS A 275 -11.79 -25.16 23.87
N ASP A 276 -12.50 -24.06 23.65
CA ASP A 276 -12.71 -23.45 22.35
C ASP A 276 -12.48 -21.95 22.44
N GLY A 277 -11.90 -21.39 21.40
CA GLY A 277 -11.72 -19.96 21.31
C GLY A 277 -11.17 -19.52 19.98
N GLY A 278 -11.11 -18.22 19.79
CA GLY A 278 -10.61 -17.63 18.57
C GLY A 278 -10.82 -16.13 18.57
N THR A 279 -10.32 -15.51 17.53
CA THR A 279 -10.24 -14.05 17.42
C THR A 279 -10.71 -13.65 16.04
N GLN A 280 -11.60 -12.67 16.00
CA GLN A 280 -12.15 -12.16 14.76
C GLN A 280 -12.11 -10.64 14.74
N LEU A 281 -11.92 -10.08 13.54
CA LEU A 281 -12.13 -8.66 13.32
C LEU A 281 -13.64 -8.40 13.35
N ARG A 282 -14.10 -7.40 14.10
CA ARG A 282 -15.53 -7.03 14.09
C ARG A 282 -15.96 -6.63 12.68
N ASN A 283 -17.22 -6.90 12.32
CA ASN A 283 -17.77 -6.59 10.98
C ASN A 283 -17.66 -5.11 10.61
N ASP A 284 -17.75 -4.22 11.59
CA ASP A 284 -17.58 -2.77 11.42
C ASP A 284 -16.11 -2.32 11.32
N LYS A 285 -15.15 -3.25 11.40
CA LYS A 285 -13.70 -3.02 11.43
C LYS A 285 -13.23 -2.07 12.53
N SER A 286 -14.05 -1.84 13.56
CA SER A 286 -13.70 -0.93 14.67
C SER A 286 -12.69 -1.54 15.64
N GLY A 287 -12.34 -2.81 15.46
CA GLY A 287 -11.27 -3.50 16.17
C GLY A 287 -11.49 -5.00 16.29
N TRP A 288 -10.52 -5.66 16.92
CA TRP A 288 -10.50 -7.10 17.12
C TRP A 288 -11.22 -7.48 18.42
N GLN A 289 -11.80 -8.67 18.42
CA GLN A 289 -12.38 -9.30 19.59
C GLN A 289 -12.04 -10.78 19.63
N ALA A 290 -11.71 -11.26 20.83
CA ALA A 290 -11.42 -12.65 21.12
C ALA A 290 -12.32 -13.12 22.26
N ILE A 291 -12.77 -14.36 22.13
CA ILE A 291 -13.43 -15.08 23.20
C ILE A 291 -12.81 -16.46 23.28
N ASP A 292 -12.52 -16.86 24.50
CA ASP A 292 -12.11 -18.21 24.86
C ASP A 292 -13.06 -18.73 25.92
N ALA A 293 -13.36 -20.02 25.85
CA ALA A 293 -14.28 -20.68 26.75
C ALA A 293 -13.90 -22.14 26.97
N SER A 294 -13.92 -22.59 28.22
CA SER A 294 -13.85 -24.00 28.59
C SER A 294 -15.22 -24.49 29.05
N THR A 295 -15.74 -25.51 28.38
CA THR A 295 -17.03 -26.14 28.68
C THR A 295 -16.81 -27.53 29.25
N ALA A 296 -17.45 -27.82 30.38
CA ALA A 296 -17.43 -29.11 31.04
C ALA A 296 -18.63 -29.96 30.62
N ALA A 297 -18.37 -31.18 30.17
CA ALA A 297 -19.34 -32.24 30.01
C ALA A 297 -19.19 -33.24 31.17
N LEU A 298 -20.22 -33.31 32.01
CA LEU A 298 -20.29 -34.20 33.15
C LEU A 298 -21.16 -35.41 32.78
N TRP A 299 -20.75 -36.61 33.20
CA TRP A 299 -21.57 -37.81 33.07
C TRP A 299 -21.56 -38.60 34.38
N VAL A 300 -22.75 -38.83 34.92
CA VAL A 300 -22.96 -39.59 36.16
C VAL A 300 -23.84 -40.79 35.83
N SER A 301 -23.39 -42.00 36.19
CA SER A 301 -24.08 -43.24 35.79
C SER A 301 -25.54 -43.33 36.20
N CYS A 302 -25.96 -42.65 37.28
CA CYS A 302 -27.35 -42.65 37.75
C CYS A 302 -28.15 -41.38 37.43
N LEU A 303 -27.49 -40.27 37.06
CA LEU A 303 -28.16 -38.97 36.82
C LEU A 303 -28.13 -38.54 35.34
N GLY A 304 -27.28 -39.16 34.51
CA GLY A 304 -27.11 -38.81 33.10
C GLY A 304 -26.05 -37.74 32.87
N SER A 305 -26.17 -37.01 31.75
CA SER A 305 -25.20 -35.99 31.33
C SER A 305 -25.65 -34.58 31.68
N PHE A 306 -24.70 -33.75 32.08
CA PHE A 306 -24.90 -32.32 32.38
C PHE A 306 -23.81 -31.49 31.72
N GLY A 307 -24.15 -30.28 31.30
CA GLY A 307 -23.19 -29.27 30.87
C GLY A 307 -22.84 -28.32 32.02
N GLY A 308 -21.67 -27.71 31.97
CA GLY A 308 -21.30 -26.62 32.86
C GLY A 308 -20.22 -25.74 32.26
N THR A 309 -20.15 -24.50 32.72
CA THR A 309 -19.06 -23.58 32.39
C THR A 309 -17.87 -23.86 33.30
N ALA A 310 -16.75 -24.31 32.72
CA ALA A 310 -15.50 -24.47 33.45
C ALA A 310 -14.78 -23.13 33.57
N GLY A 311 -14.73 -22.37 32.48
CA GLY A 311 -14.26 -21.00 32.49
C GLY A 311 -14.49 -20.25 31.18
N MET A 312 -14.29 -18.95 31.24
CA MET A 312 -14.53 -18.02 30.15
C MET A 312 -13.62 -16.79 30.25
N GLY A 313 -13.20 -16.27 29.10
CA GLY A 313 -12.35 -15.08 29.02
C GLY A 313 -12.55 -14.33 27.71
N GLY A 314 -12.34 -13.03 27.76
CA GLY A 314 -12.50 -12.13 26.61
C GLY A 314 -11.35 -11.15 26.50
N GLY A 315 -10.97 -10.84 25.26
CA GLY A 315 -10.05 -9.77 24.94
C GLY A 315 -10.60 -8.91 23.83
N ALA A 316 -10.37 -7.59 23.90
CA ALA A 316 -10.78 -6.69 22.85
C ALA A 316 -9.72 -5.63 22.54
N ASN A 317 -9.78 -5.10 21.32
CA ASN A 317 -9.09 -3.89 20.93
C ASN A 317 -10.04 -2.97 20.14
N GLY A 318 -9.73 -1.68 20.10
CA GLY A 318 -10.56 -0.66 19.45
C GLY A 318 -11.85 -0.35 20.21
N ASN A 319 -12.80 0.33 19.55
CA ASN A 319 -14.02 0.78 20.21
C ASN A 319 -15.00 -0.38 20.43
N ILE A 320 -15.26 -0.73 21.70
CA ILE A 320 -16.15 -1.83 22.10
C ILE A 320 -17.58 -1.37 22.39
N THR A 321 -17.94 -0.10 22.18
CA THR A 321 -19.29 0.39 22.51
C THR A 321 -20.38 -0.26 21.63
N ASN A 322 -20.03 -0.59 20.38
CA ASN A 322 -20.95 -1.11 19.37
C ASN A 322 -20.65 -2.57 19.00
N TYR A 323 -20.11 -3.36 19.94
CA TYR A 323 -19.79 -4.77 19.68
C TYR A 323 -21.03 -5.65 19.50
N MET A 324 -22.20 -5.20 19.98
CA MET A 324 -23.51 -5.79 19.75
C MET A 324 -24.41 -4.82 18.98
N THR A 325 -25.18 -5.35 18.04
CA THR A 325 -26.15 -4.60 17.25
C THR A 325 -27.44 -4.32 18.04
N HIS A 326 -27.89 -5.28 18.87
CA HIS A 326 -29.18 -5.21 19.58
C HIS A 326 -29.09 -5.60 21.07
N PRO A 327 -28.30 -4.88 21.90
CA PRO A 327 -28.18 -5.20 23.32
C PRO A 327 -29.55 -5.17 24.04
N PRO A 328 -29.83 -6.10 24.97
CA PRO A 328 -28.92 -7.09 25.56
C PRO A 328 -28.80 -8.41 24.79
N PHE A 329 -29.42 -8.54 23.61
CA PHE A 329 -29.46 -9.79 22.86
C PHE A 329 -28.46 -9.79 21.70
N ALA A 330 -27.62 -10.82 21.63
CA ALA A 330 -26.73 -11.02 20.50
C ALA A 330 -27.53 -11.42 19.26
N ALA A 331 -27.46 -10.60 18.20
CA ALA A 331 -27.98 -10.97 16.89
C ALA A 331 -26.97 -11.89 16.17
N TRP A 332 -27.42 -12.64 15.17
CA TRP A 332 -26.53 -13.55 14.43
C TRP A 332 -25.35 -12.81 13.76
N GLN A 333 -25.54 -11.54 13.39
CA GLN A 333 -24.49 -10.67 12.82
C GLN A 333 -23.37 -10.35 13.83
N ASP A 334 -23.68 -10.34 15.14
CA ASP A 334 -22.71 -10.02 16.19
C ASP A 334 -21.71 -11.17 16.39
N TRP A 335 -22.15 -12.39 16.04
CA TRP A 335 -21.32 -13.59 16.02
C TRP A 335 -20.48 -13.72 14.76
N GLN A 336 -20.78 -12.93 13.73
CA GLN A 336 -20.03 -12.89 12.48
C GLN A 336 -18.94 -11.82 12.57
N GLY A 337 -17.69 -12.23 12.34
CA GLY A 337 -16.59 -11.33 12.09
C GLY A 337 -16.40 -11.08 10.59
N TYR A 338 -15.62 -10.06 10.28
CA TYR A 338 -15.24 -9.75 8.91
C TYR A 338 -14.38 -10.90 8.34
N GLY A 339 -14.46 -11.15 7.03
CA GLY A 339 -13.66 -12.19 6.35
C GLY A 339 -14.25 -13.61 6.47
N GLY A 340 -15.47 -13.74 7.00
CA GLY A 340 -16.17 -15.02 7.10
C GLY A 340 -15.79 -15.86 8.33
N TYR A 341 -15.05 -15.28 9.28
CA TYR A 341 -14.90 -15.86 10.61
C TYR A 341 -16.20 -15.65 11.38
N PHE A 342 -16.62 -16.62 12.16
CA PHE A 342 -17.77 -16.50 13.06
C PHE A 342 -17.59 -17.43 14.25
N ASN A 343 -18.40 -17.23 15.28
CA ASN A 343 -18.37 -18.02 16.51
C ASN A 343 -16.96 -18.10 17.12
N PHE A 344 -16.13 -17.07 16.94
CA PHE A 344 -14.77 -17.03 17.46
C PHE A 344 -13.97 -18.29 17.09
N GLY A 345 -14.07 -18.75 15.84
CA GLY A 345 -13.32 -19.90 15.34
C GLY A 345 -13.92 -21.27 15.66
N TYR A 346 -14.99 -21.36 16.44
CA TYR A 346 -15.72 -22.60 16.69
C TYR A 346 -16.42 -23.08 15.42
N THR A 347 -16.09 -24.30 14.98
CA THR A 347 -16.52 -24.83 13.67
C THR A 347 -17.62 -25.87 13.71
N ASP A 348 -17.95 -26.41 14.87
CA ASP A 348 -18.93 -27.50 14.96
C ASP A 348 -20.36 -27.00 14.65
N SER A 349 -20.58 -25.68 14.78
CA SER A 349 -21.75 -25.02 14.24
C SER A 349 -21.38 -24.20 13.00
N PRO A 350 -21.99 -24.48 11.83
CA PRO A 350 -21.76 -23.70 10.61
C PRO A 350 -22.62 -22.41 10.55
N THR A 351 -23.42 -22.13 11.58
CA THR A 351 -24.33 -20.98 11.62
C THR A 351 -23.90 -20.00 12.71
N PRO A 352 -23.72 -18.71 12.40
CA PRO A 352 -23.36 -17.70 13.39
C PRO A 352 -24.36 -17.67 14.57
N GLY A 353 -23.85 -17.75 15.80
CA GLY A 353 -24.62 -17.71 17.04
C GLY A 353 -25.45 -18.95 17.35
N TRP A 354 -25.42 -19.98 16.50
CA TRP A 354 -26.18 -21.23 16.72
C TRP A 354 -25.30 -22.28 17.40
N GLN A 355 -25.83 -23.03 18.37
CA GLN A 355 -25.14 -24.17 19.03
C GLN A 355 -23.69 -23.87 19.46
N VAL A 356 -23.40 -22.61 19.79
CA VAL A 356 -22.12 -22.21 20.38
C VAL A 356 -22.04 -22.74 21.82
N PRO A 357 -20.84 -23.06 22.32
CA PRO A 357 -20.68 -23.49 23.71
C PRO A 357 -21.28 -22.47 24.69
N GLU A 358 -21.92 -22.95 25.76
CA GLU A 358 -22.63 -22.08 26.71
C GLU A 358 -21.70 -21.04 27.34
N ALA A 359 -20.49 -21.45 27.74
CA ALA A 359 -19.48 -20.57 28.30
C ALA A 359 -19.06 -19.43 27.33
N MET A 360 -19.03 -19.71 26.02
CA MET A 360 -18.75 -18.71 24.99
C MET A 360 -19.92 -17.72 24.86
N ALA A 361 -21.17 -18.21 24.86
CA ALA A 361 -22.37 -17.37 24.87
C ALA A 361 -22.45 -16.48 26.11
N GLN A 362 -22.12 -17.03 27.28
CA GLN A 362 -22.03 -16.28 28.54
C GLN A 362 -20.97 -15.18 28.43
N GLN A 363 -19.75 -15.50 27.97
CA GLN A 363 -18.70 -14.49 27.77
C GLN A 363 -19.11 -13.40 26.80
N PHE A 364 -19.74 -13.77 25.68
CA PHE A 364 -20.23 -12.81 24.72
C PHE A 364 -21.26 -11.86 25.33
N SER A 365 -22.16 -12.36 26.18
CA SER A 365 -23.16 -11.55 26.88
C SER A 365 -22.58 -10.56 27.89
N VAL A 366 -21.47 -10.92 28.55
CA VAL A 366 -20.70 -10.04 29.44
C VAL A 366 -19.93 -9.00 28.62
N GLY A 367 -19.51 -9.38 27.43
CA GLY A 367 -18.78 -8.57 26.47
C GLY A 367 -17.41 -9.17 26.12
N PRO A 368 -16.75 -8.66 25.07
CA PRO A 368 -15.47 -9.19 24.60
C PRO A 368 -14.29 -8.84 25.52
N GLY A 369 -14.54 -8.34 26.74
CA GLY A 369 -13.50 -7.84 27.64
C GLY A 369 -13.11 -6.38 27.41
N PRO A 370 -12.26 -5.82 28.28
CA PRO A 370 -11.82 -4.43 28.17
C PRO A 370 -10.96 -4.22 26.92
N SER A 371 -11.12 -3.07 26.29
CA SER A 371 -10.29 -2.70 25.14
C SER A 371 -8.87 -2.35 25.56
N LEU A 372 -7.89 -2.97 24.91
CA LEU A 372 -6.46 -2.73 25.15
C LEU A 372 -5.98 -1.37 24.58
N ASP A 373 -6.52 -0.95 23.44
CA ASP A 373 -6.41 0.40 22.87
C ASP A 373 -7.75 0.83 22.25
N PRO A 374 -8.58 1.61 22.97
CA PRO A 374 -9.88 2.01 22.47
C PRO A 374 -9.83 3.02 21.32
N VAL A 375 -8.68 3.68 21.10
CA VAL A 375 -8.55 4.78 20.13
C VAL A 375 -8.00 4.28 18.80
N ASN A 376 -6.95 3.47 18.81
CA ASN A 376 -6.26 3.03 17.57
C ASN A 376 -6.33 1.52 17.33
N GLY A 377 -7.09 0.77 18.13
CA GLY A 377 -7.20 -0.67 17.99
C GLY A 377 -8.10 -1.19 16.86
N GLY A 378 -8.78 -0.29 16.15
CA GLY A 378 -9.51 -0.56 14.92
C GLY A 378 -8.65 -0.46 13.67
N LEU A 379 -9.23 -0.79 12.52
CA LEU A 379 -8.58 -0.46 11.25
C LEU A 379 -8.55 1.06 11.07
N LEU A 380 -7.37 1.58 10.73
CA LEU A 380 -7.13 3.00 10.57
C LEU A 380 -7.26 3.42 9.11
N PRO A 381 -7.42 4.73 8.82
CA PRO A 381 -7.48 5.19 7.46
C PRO A 381 -6.25 4.80 6.65
N TYR A 382 -6.44 4.42 5.40
CA TYR A 382 -5.37 4.04 4.50
C TYR A 382 -5.65 4.54 3.09
N GLN A 383 -4.63 4.60 2.27
CA GLN A 383 -4.70 5.12 0.93
C GLN A 383 -4.80 3.95 -0.04
N GLU A 384 -5.71 4.05 -1.02
CA GLU A 384 -5.90 3.05 -2.06
C GLU A 384 -6.23 3.71 -3.40
N VAL A 385 -6.01 3.00 -4.51
CA VAL A 385 -6.41 3.42 -5.86
C VAL A 385 -7.92 3.43 -5.98
N ASN A 386 -8.49 4.47 -6.58
CA ASN A 386 -9.89 4.46 -6.98
C ASN A 386 -10.07 3.49 -8.15
N TYR A 387 -10.90 2.46 -7.98
CA TYR A 387 -11.18 1.41 -8.96
C TYR A 387 -11.99 1.92 -10.17
N THR A 388 -11.43 2.85 -10.94
CA THR A 388 -11.95 3.26 -12.23
C THR A 388 -11.07 2.65 -13.32
N GLN A 389 -11.43 1.42 -13.69
CA GLN A 389 -10.87 0.61 -14.78
C GLN A 389 -9.51 -0.07 -14.53
N PRO A 390 -9.26 -1.24 -15.16
CA PRO A 390 -8.02 -2.03 -15.03
C PRO A 390 -6.77 -1.37 -15.66
N LEU A 391 -6.76 -0.05 -15.79
CA LEU A 391 -5.66 0.66 -16.40
C LEU A 391 -4.44 0.60 -15.49
N THR A 392 -3.39 -0.08 -15.94
CA THR A 392 -2.09 -0.20 -15.25
C THR A 392 -1.32 1.11 -15.15
N GLN A 393 -1.91 2.23 -15.58
CA GLN A 393 -1.24 3.52 -15.72
C GLN A 393 -1.92 4.54 -14.82
N ALA A 394 -1.11 5.22 -14.02
CA ALA A 394 -1.55 6.40 -13.29
C ALA A 394 -1.77 7.59 -14.23
N PRO A 395 -2.47 8.64 -13.78
CA PRO A 395 -2.64 9.87 -14.55
C PRO A 395 -1.31 10.46 -14.98
N ARG A 396 -1.24 10.82 -16.26
CA ARG A 396 -0.04 11.40 -16.87
C ARG A 396 0.25 12.78 -16.28
N ILE A 397 1.51 13.00 -15.97
CA ILE A 397 2.06 14.30 -15.59
C ILE A 397 2.79 14.85 -16.81
N THR A 398 2.27 15.93 -17.37
CA THR A 398 2.92 16.66 -18.46
C THR A 398 3.71 17.82 -17.92
N ILE A 399 4.84 18.15 -18.54
CA ILE A 399 5.71 19.24 -18.15
C ILE A 399 6.17 20.01 -19.39
N GLU A 400 6.03 21.33 -19.33
CA GLU A 400 6.60 22.23 -20.33
C GLU A 400 7.83 22.93 -19.77
N VAL A 401 8.98 22.69 -20.40
CA VAL A 401 10.24 23.37 -20.08
C VAL A 401 10.46 24.50 -21.06
N THR A 402 10.83 25.67 -20.54
CA THR A 402 11.16 26.87 -21.30
C THR A 402 12.64 27.18 -21.24
N ARG A 403 13.15 27.77 -22.32
CA ARG A 403 14.49 28.35 -22.44
C ARG A 403 14.37 29.68 -23.16
N ASN A 404 14.94 30.74 -22.59
CA ASN A 404 14.84 32.07 -23.21
C ASN A 404 15.65 32.15 -24.51
N SER A 405 15.12 32.83 -25.52
CA SER A 405 15.75 32.86 -26.86
C SER A 405 17.11 33.55 -26.87
N ASN A 406 17.33 34.52 -25.97
CA ASN A 406 18.62 35.16 -25.76
C ASN A 406 19.75 34.22 -25.27
N THR A 407 19.42 33.01 -24.83
CA THR A 407 20.40 31.98 -24.41
C THR A 407 20.69 30.94 -25.49
N LEU A 408 19.99 30.99 -26.63
CA LEU A 408 20.11 30.01 -27.72
C LEU A 408 21.39 30.21 -28.53
N VAL A 409 21.84 31.46 -28.71
CA VAL A 409 23.00 31.80 -29.54
C VAL A 409 24.14 32.29 -28.66
N LYS A 410 25.16 31.45 -28.43
CA LYS A 410 26.38 31.84 -27.70
C LYS A 410 27.39 32.64 -28.53
N THR A 411 27.20 32.71 -29.85
CA THR A 411 28.05 33.48 -30.78
C THR A 411 27.42 34.84 -31.10
N VAL A 412 27.71 35.82 -30.25
CA VAL A 412 27.10 37.18 -30.27
C VAL A 412 27.44 37.98 -31.54
N ASN A 413 28.52 37.63 -32.27
CA ASN A 413 29.02 38.41 -33.42
C ASN A 413 28.65 37.82 -34.80
N LEU A 414 27.77 36.82 -34.84
CA LEU A 414 27.38 36.11 -36.05
C LEU A 414 25.86 36.17 -36.23
N GLN A 415 25.24 37.35 -36.04
CA GLN A 415 23.83 37.58 -36.33
C GLN A 415 23.71 38.35 -37.65
N GLY A 416 23.17 37.70 -38.69
CA GLY A 416 22.94 38.32 -39.99
C GLY A 416 21.91 39.44 -39.87
N GLY A 417 22.20 40.62 -40.45
CA GLY A 417 21.25 41.73 -40.50
C GLY A 417 20.32 41.67 -41.71
N GLY A 418 19.16 42.33 -41.62
CA GLY A 418 18.23 42.51 -42.75
C GLY A 418 17.60 41.19 -43.21
N ARG A 419 17.68 40.86 -44.51
CA ARG A 419 17.10 39.62 -45.08
C ARG A 419 17.80 38.33 -44.62
N MET A 420 18.93 38.44 -43.92
CA MET A 420 19.69 37.33 -43.35
C MET A 420 19.42 37.15 -41.85
N GLN A 421 18.58 38.00 -41.27
CA GLN A 421 18.14 37.87 -39.89
C GLN A 421 17.18 36.68 -39.81
N LEU A 422 17.63 35.62 -39.15
CA LEU A 422 16.79 34.49 -38.81
C LEU A 422 15.90 34.93 -37.65
N ASP A 423 14.59 34.99 -37.91
CA ASP A 423 13.59 35.04 -36.84
C ASP A 423 13.77 33.76 -36.00
N ASP A 424 13.87 33.91 -34.68
CA ASP A 424 14.02 32.76 -33.79
C ASP A 424 12.75 31.88 -33.79
N GLY A 425 11.65 32.40 -34.36
CA GLY A 425 10.38 31.70 -34.51
C GLY A 425 9.76 31.32 -33.16
N THR A 426 10.26 31.91 -32.07
CA THR A 426 9.82 31.60 -30.72
C THR A 426 8.65 32.48 -30.32
N ALA A 427 7.56 31.84 -29.93
CA ALA A 427 6.46 32.51 -29.27
C ALA A 427 6.95 33.11 -27.93
N ALA A 428 6.79 34.44 -27.79
CA ALA A 428 7.16 35.19 -26.58
C ALA A 428 8.65 35.07 -26.17
N ASN A 429 9.58 35.07 -27.15
CA ASN A 429 11.04 35.05 -26.92
C ASN A 429 11.54 33.83 -26.11
N ALA A 430 10.88 32.68 -26.21
CA ALA A 430 11.26 31.46 -25.50
C ALA A 430 11.06 30.19 -26.34
N MET A 431 12.09 29.35 -26.39
CA MET A 431 11.98 27.97 -26.89
C MET A 431 11.32 27.11 -25.82
N ARG A 432 10.35 26.29 -26.21
CA ARG A 432 9.58 25.41 -25.30
C ARG A 432 9.68 23.96 -25.73
N ALA A 433 9.75 23.03 -24.79
CA ALA A 433 9.60 21.60 -25.04
C ALA A 433 8.58 21.01 -24.08
N LEU A 434 7.84 20.02 -24.56
CA LEU A 434 6.75 19.39 -23.84
C LEU A 434 7.06 17.91 -23.72
N SER A 435 6.93 17.36 -22.52
CA SER A 435 7.08 15.93 -22.27
C SER A 435 6.05 15.46 -21.26
N SER A 436 5.63 14.20 -21.38
CA SER A 436 4.69 13.56 -20.47
C SER A 436 5.31 12.29 -19.92
N ALA A 437 4.99 11.96 -18.68
CA ALA A 437 5.36 10.71 -18.04
C ALA A 437 4.27 10.29 -17.07
N SER A 438 4.23 9.02 -16.70
CA SER A 438 3.33 8.53 -15.67
C SER A 438 3.95 7.40 -14.88
N ALA A 439 3.50 7.23 -13.64
CA ALA A 439 3.66 5.98 -12.95
C ALA A 439 2.83 4.88 -13.65
N TYR A 440 3.32 3.66 -13.61
CA TYR A 440 2.62 2.48 -14.09
C TYR A 440 2.90 1.31 -13.13
N PHE A 441 1.94 0.42 -13.00
CA PHE A 441 2.01 -0.74 -12.12
C PHE A 441 2.25 -2.00 -12.93
N VAL A 442 3.37 -2.67 -12.67
CA VAL A 442 3.69 -3.99 -13.22
C VAL A 442 4.54 -4.74 -12.20
N ARG A 443 4.01 -5.86 -11.71
CA ARG A 443 4.78 -6.81 -10.89
C ARG A 443 5.91 -7.43 -11.74
N PRO A 444 7.11 -7.58 -11.19
CA PRO A 444 8.17 -8.37 -11.80
C PRO A 444 7.70 -9.74 -12.30
N ASP A 445 8.02 -10.09 -13.55
CA ASP A 445 7.65 -11.31 -14.29
C ASP A 445 6.30 -11.32 -15.04
N GLU A 446 5.37 -10.41 -14.78
CA GLU A 446 4.05 -10.44 -15.47
C GLU A 446 4.10 -10.11 -16.97
N THR A 447 5.22 -9.57 -17.47
CA THR A 447 5.39 -9.14 -18.87
C THR A 447 6.61 -9.75 -19.57
N SER A 448 7.41 -10.56 -18.89
CA SER A 448 8.65 -11.13 -19.46
C SER A 448 8.40 -12.50 -20.10
N SER A 449 8.01 -12.51 -21.37
CA SER A 449 8.14 -13.68 -22.23
C SER A 449 9.51 -13.68 -22.91
N GLY A 450 10.60 -13.94 -22.17
CA GLY A 450 11.91 -14.15 -22.80
C GLY A 450 13.11 -14.06 -21.88
N SER A 451 14.02 -15.03 -22.05
CA SER A 451 15.29 -15.22 -21.33
C SER A 451 16.01 -13.92 -21.00
N ALA A 452 16.48 -13.83 -19.75
CA ALA A 452 17.25 -12.75 -19.16
C ALA A 452 18.28 -12.14 -20.14
N LEU A 453 17.95 -11.00 -20.72
CA LEU A 453 18.92 -10.06 -21.26
C LEU A 453 19.64 -9.39 -20.08
N LEU A 454 20.86 -8.88 -20.31
CA LEU A 454 21.63 -8.09 -19.34
C LEU A 454 20.73 -7.04 -18.66
N GLY A 455 20.57 -7.14 -17.33
CA GLY A 455 19.66 -6.30 -16.54
C GLY A 455 18.32 -6.96 -16.16
N GLY A 456 18.06 -8.20 -16.59
CA GLY A 456 16.91 -8.99 -16.14
C GLY A 456 16.99 -9.36 -14.66
N LEU A 457 15.84 -9.47 -14.01
CA LEU A 457 15.75 -9.88 -12.60
C LEU A 457 16.19 -11.33 -12.45
N LEU A 458 17.13 -11.58 -11.54
CA LEU A 458 17.49 -12.93 -11.12
C LEU A 458 16.28 -13.53 -10.39
N ASN A 459 15.86 -14.73 -10.80
CA ASN A 459 14.70 -15.45 -10.27
C ASN A 459 13.36 -14.69 -10.41
N ALA A 460 13.06 -14.13 -11.58
CA ALA A 460 11.80 -13.43 -11.83
C ALA A 460 10.55 -14.27 -11.47
N ASP A 461 10.64 -15.59 -11.66
CA ASP A 461 9.63 -16.58 -11.27
C ASP A 461 9.29 -16.55 -9.77
N GLN A 462 10.23 -16.17 -8.90
CA GLN A 462 9.99 -16.01 -7.46
C GLN A 462 9.14 -14.78 -7.12
N TRP A 463 9.03 -13.82 -8.04
CA TRP A 463 8.26 -12.60 -7.86
C TRP A 463 6.88 -12.67 -8.53
N ALA A 464 6.73 -13.60 -9.48
CA ALA A 464 5.47 -13.90 -10.14
C ALA A 464 4.38 -14.27 -9.13
N ARG A 465 3.13 -14.01 -9.51
CA ARG A 465 2.00 -14.56 -8.77
C ARG A 465 1.93 -16.07 -8.97
N ALA A 466 1.54 -16.79 -7.92
CA ALA A 466 1.34 -18.23 -7.98
C ALA A 466 0.29 -18.67 -9.01
N ASP A 467 -0.67 -17.80 -9.34
CA ASP A 467 -1.72 -18.05 -10.34
C ASP A 467 -1.37 -17.52 -11.75
N HIS A 468 -0.19 -16.91 -11.92
CA HIS A 468 0.29 -16.31 -13.17
C HIS A 468 -0.69 -15.31 -13.83
N LYS A 469 -1.63 -14.75 -13.07
CA LYS A 469 -2.53 -13.70 -13.57
C LYS A 469 -1.89 -12.33 -13.40
N THR A 470 -2.24 -11.40 -14.29
CA THR A 470 -1.85 -9.99 -14.14
C THR A 470 -2.48 -9.38 -12.88
N GLU A 471 -1.66 -8.75 -12.06
CA GLU A 471 -2.11 -8.01 -10.89
C GLU A 471 -2.62 -6.63 -11.29
N TYR A 472 -3.81 -6.28 -10.80
CA TYR A 472 -4.33 -4.94 -10.96
C TYR A 472 -3.60 -3.97 -10.04
N PRO A 473 -3.50 -2.69 -10.43
CA PRO A 473 -2.89 -1.68 -9.58
C PRO A 473 -3.55 -1.65 -8.20
N SER A 474 -2.73 -1.69 -7.17
CA SER A 474 -3.14 -1.52 -5.79
C SER A 474 -2.08 -0.75 -5.02
N LEU A 475 -2.46 -0.22 -3.87
CA LEU A 475 -1.54 0.28 -2.87
C LEU A 475 -1.32 -0.76 -1.77
N PHE A 476 -1.29 -2.05 -2.12
CA PHE A 476 -0.74 -3.12 -1.26
C PHE A 476 0.50 -3.78 -1.87
N SER A 477 0.76 -3.55 -3.15
CA SER A 477 1.91 -4.11 -3.88
C SER A 477 2.86 -2.99 -4.36
N PRO A 478 4.14 -2.96 -3.94
CA PRO A 478 5.06 -1.85 -4.23
C PRO A 478 5.73 -2.02 -5.60
N TYR A 479 4.93 -2.15 -6.66
CA TYR A 479 5.41 -2.40 -8.04
C TYR A 479 5.17 -1.23 -9.00
N TRP A 480 5.03 -0.03 -8.47
CA TRP A 480 4.90 1.18 -9.26
C TRP A 480 6.26 1.62 -9.81
N GLN A 481 6.31 1.90 -11.10
CA GLN A 481 7.50 2.31 -11.84
C GLN A 481 7.18 3.53 -12.70
N ALA A 482 8.20 4.31 -13.06
CA ALA A 482 8.03 5.49 -13.90
C ALA A 482 8.40 5.18 -15.35
N ARG A 483 7.64 5.77 -16.29
CA ARG A 483 7.99 5.76 -17.72
C ARG A 483 7.57 7.05 -18.40
N LEU A 484 8.27 7.37 -19.49
CA LEU A 484 7.80 8.39 -20.42
C LEU A 484 6.51 7.92 -21.09
N ALA A 485 5.62 8.87 -21.36
CA ALA A 485 4.35 8.65 -22.01
C ALA A 485 4.21 9.61 -23.20
N PRO A 486 3.52 9.21 -24.28
CA PRO A 486 3.21 10.13 -25.36
C PRO A 486 2.39 11.33 -24.84
N VAL A 487 2.78 12.53 -25.27
CA VAL A 487 1.97 13.73 -25.11
C VAL A 487 0.78 13.63 -26.07
N SER A 488 -0.44 13.84 -25.57
CA SER A 488 -1.64 13.74 -26.41
C SER A 488 -1.76 14.91 -27.38
N ASP A 489 -2.50 14.73 -28.47
CA ASP A 489 -2.71 15.79 -29.47
C ASP A 489 -3.46 16.99 -28.90
N SER A 490 -4.41 16.76 -27.99
CA SER A 490 -5.12 17.85 -27.31
C SER A 490 -4.20 18.66 -26.40
N GLU A 491 -3.28 18.02 -25.67
CA GLU A 491 -2.28 18.68 -24.84
C GLU A 491 -1.29 19.48 -25.68
N ARG A 492 -0.86 18.93 -26.83
CA ARG A 492 -0.01 19.64 -27.80
C ARG A 492 -0.72 20.85 -28.39
N ALA A 493 -1.99 20.72 -28.79
CA ALA A 493 -2.79 21.82 -29.32
C ALA A 493 -3.03 22.92 -28.27
N ALA A 494 -3.35 22.54 -27.04
CA ALA A 494 -3.49 23.49 -25.93
C ALA A 494 -2.16 24.22 -25.63
N ALA A 495 -1.03 23.53 -25.76
CA ALA A 495 0.30 24.14 -25.66
C ALA A 495 0.52 25.20 -26.72
N GLN A 496 0.28 24.85 -27.97
CA GLN A 496 0.45 25.75 -29.11
C GLN A 496 -0.49 26.96 -28.99
N ALA A 497 -1.75 26.76 -28.61
CA ALA A 497 -2.71 27.84 -28.40
C ALA A 497 -2.26 28.82 -27.31
N SER A 498 -1.69 28.34 -26.21
CA SER A 498 -1.17 29.19 -25.13
C SER A 498 0.09 29.99 -25.50
N GLN A 499 0.76 29.61 -26.59
CA GLN A 499 1.96 30.26 -27.10
C GLN A 499 1.62 31.36 -28.12
N ILE A 500 0.46 31.31 -28.77
CA ILE A 500 0.02 32.35 -29.70
C ILE A 500 -0.49 33.53 -28.87
N SER A 501 0.28 34.63 -28.83
CA SER A 501 -0.19 35.91 -28.27
C SER A 501 -1.54 36.27 -28.89
N ALA A 502 -2.54 36.61 -28.06
CA ALA A 502 -3.78 37.18 -28.55
C ALA A 502 -3.45 38.40 -29.43
N PRO A 503 -4.06 38.56 -30.62
CA PRO A 503 -3.76 39.69 -31.49
C PRO A 503 -4.09 40.97 -30.72
N THR A 504 -3.09 41.84 -30.59
CA THR A 504 -3.26 43.20 -30.09
C THR A 504 -4.40 43.82 -30.87
N GLN A 505 -5.55 44.06 -30.22
CA GLN A 505 -6.62 44.82 -30.85
C GLN A 505 -6.04 46.18 -31.17
N VAL A 506 -5.85 46.44 -32.46
CA VAL A 506 -5.54 47.75 -33.00
C VAL A 506 -6.72 48.63 -32.61
N GLN A 507 -6.54 49.47 -31.59
CA GLN A 507 -7.45 50.57 -31.32
C GLN A 507 -7.46 51.44 -32.58
N LYS A 508 -8.64 51.54 -33.20
CA LYS A 508 -8.93 52.49 -34.28
C LYS A 508 -9.00 53.91 -33.74
#